data_AF-A0A2N7Z851-F1
#
_entry.id   AF-A0A2N7Z851-F1
#
_cell.length_a   1.000
_cell.length_b   1.000
_cell.length_c   1.000
_cell.angle_alpha   90.00
_cell.angle_beta   90.00
_cell.angle_gamma   90.00
#
_symmetry.space_group_name_H-M   'P 1'
#
loop_
_entity.id
_entity.type
_entity.pdbx_description
1 polymer ?
#
loop_
_entity_poly.entity_id
_entity_poly.type
_entity_poly.pdbx_seq_one_letter_code
_entity_poly.pdbx_strand_id
1 'polypeptide(L)'
;MNYQFAVGMLAACVLAGGAHAADIEDCPATKTIKSEAFQETIQGNSVDGFKYTAKSGGKEWTGQTGNTKDDYLAPEYELKAETFNVVNGKQRCDYGGKTLIKNGETAVPNLRLTAPQ
;
A
#
# COMPACT_ATOMS: atom_id res chain seq x y z
N MET A 1 30.73 40.16 46.18
CA MET A 1 31.18 40.14 44.77
C MET A 1 30.01 39.64 43.93
N ASN A 2 29.47 40.50 43.07
CA ASN A 2 28.41 40.21 42.09
C ASN A 2 28.96 39.36 40.94
N TYR A 3 28.11 38.53 40.31
CA TYR A 3 27.99 38.22 38.86
C TYR A 3 26.88 37.14 38.73
N GLN A 4 25.60 37.46 38.49
CA GLN A 4 24.91 37.66 37.20
C GLN A 4 25.12 36.58 36.11
N PHE A 5 24.03 35.86 35.83
CA PHE A 5 23.46 35.29 34.57
C PHE A 5 24.32 34.59 33.50
N ALA A 6 23.90 33.37 33.12
CA ALA A 6 23.66 32.89 31.73
C ALA A 6 23.20 31.40 31.81
N VAL A 7 21.96 31.01 31.48
CA VAL A 7 21.36 30.79 30.14
C VAL A 7 22.09 29.73 29.29
N GLY A 8 21.32 28.73 28.86
CA GLY A 8 21.61 27.85 27.72
C GLY A 8 22.01 26.42 28.14
N MET A 9 21.48 25.33 27.60
CA MET A 9 20.71 25.14 26.38
C MET A 9 20.08 23.74 26.45
N LEU A 10 18.79 23.64 26.08
CA LEU A 10 18.12 22.37 25.80
C LEU A 10 18.88 21.65 24.67
N ALA A 11 19.32 20.41 24.90
CA ALA A 11 19.71 19.50 23.82
C ALA A 11 18.62 18.44 23.66
N ALA A 12 17.54 18.82 22.96
CA ALA A 12 16.62 17.87 22.37
C ALA A 12 17.27 17.33 21.10
N CYS A 13 17.85 16.12 21.16
CA CYS A 13 18.12 15.36 19.95
C CYS A 13 16.82 14.69 19.50
N VAL A 14 16.15 15.43 18.62
CA VAL A 14 14.99 15.08 17.83
C VAL A 14 15.26 13.81 16.99
N LEU A 15 14.37 12.84 17.14
CA LEU A 15 13.85 11.89 16.14
C LEU A 15 14.82 11.44 15.02
N ALA A 16 15.31 10.21 15.13
CA ALA A 16 15.66 9.38 13.98
C ALA A 16 14.81 8.10 13.96
N GLY A 17 13.50 8.25 14.20
CA GLY A 17 12.49 7.34 13.67
C GLY A 17 12.28 7.66 12.20
N GLY A 18 13.26 7.34 11.36
CA GLY A 18 13.21 7.57 9.91
C GLY A 18 12.38 6.53 9.17
N ALA A 19 11.24 6.10 9.73
CA ALA A 19 10.13 5.62 8.93
C ALA A 19 9.24 6.83 8.74
N HIS A 20 9.58 7.65 7.76
CA HIS A 20 8.67 8.69 7.30
C HIS A 20 7.33 7.99 7.06
N ALA A 21 6.28 8.40 7.76
CA ALA A 21 4.93 8.31 7.24
C ALA A 21 4.87 9.21 5.99
N ALA A 22 5.64 8.90 4.96
CA ALA A 22 5.33 9.34 3.61
C ALA A 22 3.92 8.78 3.37
N ASP A 23 3.01 9.70 3.12
CA ASP A 23 1.68 9.61 3.69
C ASP A 23 0.90 8.45 3.07
N ILE A 24 0.21 7.65 3.89
CA ILE A 24 -0.80 6.70 3.38
C ILE A 24 -1.81 7.43 2.46
N GLU A 25 -1.94 8.75 2.60
CA GLU A 25 -2.71 9.65 1.73
C GLU A 25 -2.19 9.73 0.28
N ASP A 26 -0.91 9.44 0.02
CA ASP A 26 -0.36 9.36 -1.35
C ASP A 26 -0.82 8.08 -2.07
N CYS A 27 -1.25 7.06 -1.32
CA CYS A 27 -1.80 5.86 -1.90
C CYS A 27 -3.11 6.17 -2.63
N PRO A 28 -3.31 5.60 -3.83
CA PRO A 28 -4.61 5.70 -4.50
C PRO A 28 -5.76 5.33 -3.58
N ALA A 29 -6.74 6.21 -3.44
CA ALA A 29 -7.97 5.91 -2.71
C ALA A 29 -8.64 4.69 -3.36
N THR A 30 -9.10 3.72 -2.57
CA THR A 30 -9.60 2.43 -3.10
C THR A 30 -10.69 2.58 -4.16
N LYS A 31 -11.60 3.55 -3.98
CA LYS A 31 -12.65 3.91 -4.95
C LYS A 31 -12.14 4.38 -6.33
N THR A 32 -10.86 4.71 -6.45
CA THR A 32 -10.23 5.19 -7.69
C THR A 32 -9.44 4.09 -8.40
N ILE A 33 -9.21 2.97 -7.72
CA ILE A 33 -8.54 1.80 -8.29
C ILE A 33 -9.55 1.09 -9.20
N LYS A 34 -9.07 0.67 -10.36
CA LYS A 34 -9.80 -0.15 -11.32
C LYS A 34 -9.18 -1.53 -11.36
N SER A 35 -10.01 -2.56 -11.50
CA SER A 35 -9.60 -3.95 -11.66
C SER A 35 -10.01 -4.48 -13.03
N GLU A 36 -9.25 -5.43 -13.54
CA GLU A 36 -9.58 -6.22 -14.72
C GLU A 36 -9.15 -7.68 -14.48
N ALA A 37 -10.07 -8.62 -14.70
CA ALA A 37 -9.74 -10.04 -14.59
C ALA A 37 -8.78 -10.46 -15.72
N PHE A 38 -7.84 -11.34 -15.41
CA PHE A 38 -6.97 -11.96 -16.41
C PHE A 38 -6.87 -13.47 -16.19
N GLN A 39 -6.52 -14.16 -17.27
CA GLN A 39 -6.11 -15.56 -17.28
C GLN A 39 -4.89 -15.67 -18.19
N GLU A 40 -3.77 -16.14 -17.64
CA GLU A 40 -2.50 -16.27 -18.35
C GLU A 40 -1.87 -17.64 -18.09
N THR A 41 -1.16 -18.20 -19.07
CA THR A 41 -0.42 -19.46 -18.90
C THR A 41 1.04 -19.16 -18.59
N ILE A 42 1.47 -19.43 -17.35
CA ILE A 42 2.83 -19.20 -16.85
C ILE A 42 3.49 -20.55 -16.59
N GLN A 43 4.58 -20.85 -17.33
CA GLN A 43 5.32 -22.12 -17.23
C GLN A 43 4.40 -23.37 -17.36
N GLY A 44 3.38 -23.27 -18.22
CA GLY A 44 2.41 -24.35 -18.45
C GLY A 44 1.27 -24.43 -17.43
N ASN A 45 1.25 -23.56 -16.41
CA ASN A 45 0.15 -23.49 -15.45
C ASN A 45 -0.76 -22.30 -15.79
N SER A 46 -2.07 -22.53 -15.79
CA SER A 46 -3.04 -21.44 -15.89
C SER A 46 -3.09 -20.67 -14.57
N VAL A 47 -2.90 -19.36 -14.65
CA VAL A 47 -2.95 -18.43 -13.53
C VAL A 47 -4.06 -17.43 -13.81
N ASP A 48 -5.10 -17.48 -12.98
CA ASP A 48 -6.19 -16.53 -12.99
C ASP A 48 -5.95 -15.45 -11.92
N GLY A 49 -6.48 -14.26 -12.13
CA GLY A 49 -6.44 -13.21 -11.12
C GLY A 49 -6.94 -11.87 -11.64
N PHE A 50 -6.46 -10.81 -11.00
CA PHE A 50 -6.86 -9.43 -11.33
C PHE A 50 -5.64 -8.53 -11.49
N LYS A 51 -5.66 -7.69 -12.53
CA LYS A 51 -4.77 -6.56 -12.72
C LYS A 51 -5.44 -5.32 -12.17
N TYR A 52 -4.65 -4.44 -11.55
CA TYR A 52 -5.14 -3.23 -10.90
C TYR A 52 -4.41 -2.02 -11.46
N THR A 53 -5.17 -0.96 -11.73
CA THR A 53 -4.64 0.34 -12.15
C THR A 53 -5.27 1.47 -11.38
N ALA A 54 -4.51 2.51 -11.08
CA ALA A 54 -5.04 3.74 -10.49
C ALA A 54 -4.21 4.95 -10.92
N LYS A 55 -4.80 6.15 -10.82
CA LYS A 55 -4.10 7.41 -11.02
C LYS A 55 -4.22 8.26 -9.76
N SER A 56 -3.09 8.57 -9.14
CA SER A 56 -2.99 9.40 -7.93
C SER A 56 -1.67 10.15 -7.94
N GLY A 57 -1.67 11.41 -7.47
CA GLY A 57 -0.45 12.22 -7.39
C GLY A 57 0.27 12.42 -8.73
N GLY A 58 -0.47 12.44 -9.85
CA GLY A 58 0.11 12.54 -11.20
C GLY A 58 0.81 11.28 -11.70
N LYS A 59 0.74 10.18 -10.95
CA LYS A 59 1.39 8.90 -11.26
C LYS A 59 0.37 7.83 -11.64
N GLU A 60 0.82 6.90 -12.48
CA GLU A 60 0.11 5.67 -12.74
C GLU A 60 0.61 4.58 -11.81
N TRP A 61 -0.34 3.96 -11.10
CA TRP A 61 -0.11 2.90 -10.15
C TRP A 61 -0.60 1.59 -10.73
N THR A 62 0.20 0.53 -10.63
CA THR A 62 -0.16 -0.79 -11.14
C THR A 62 0.08 -1.89 -10.11
N GLY A 63 -0.73 -2.94 -10.17
CA GLY A 63 -0.63 -4.11 -9.29
C GLY A 63 -1.31 -5.33 -9.90
N GLN A 64 -1.07 -6.48 -9.30
CA GLN A 64 -1.67 -7.74 -9.73
C GLN A 64 -1.82 -8.70 -8.55
N THR A 65 -2.95 -9.39 -8.49
CA THR A 65 -3.14 -10.58 -7.65
C THR A 65 -3.32 -11.79 -8.57
N GLY A 66 -2.81 -12.95 -8.16
CA GLY A 66 -2.90 -14.19 -8.92
C GLY A 66 -3.35 -15.34 -8.03
N ASN A 67 -3.83 -16.41 -8.65
CA ASN A 67 -4.40 -17.58 -7.98
C ASN A 67 -5.56 -17.22 -7.04
N THR A 68 -6.37 -16.23 -7.43
CA THR A 68 -7.56 -15.80 -6.69
C THR A 68 -8.72 -15.59 -7.65
N LYS A 69 -9.93 -15.92 -7.19
CA LYS A 69 -11.18 -15.60 -7.89
C LYS A 69 -11.80 -14.29 -7.39
N ASP A 70 -11.22 -13.73 -6.33
CA ASP A 70 -11.75 -12.57 -5.64
C ASP A 70 -11.10 -11.30 -6.14
N ASP A 71 -11.93 -10.39 -6.63
CA ASP A 71 -11.55 -9.01 -6.77
C ASP A 71 -11.62 -8.32 -5.41
N TYR A 72 -10.46 -8.04 -4.81
CA TYR A 72 -10.37 -7.39 -3.51
C TYR A 72 -10.91 -5.95 -3.49
N LEU A 73 -11.30 -5.36 -4.62
CA LEU A 73 -12.06 -4.10 -4.65
C LEU A 73 -13.53 -4.28 -4.29
N ALA A 74 -14.04 -5.52 -4.19
CA ALA A 74 -15.42 -5.74 -3.77
C ALA A 74 -15.67 -5.16 -2.35
N PRO A 75 -16.81 -4.48 -2.10
CA PRO A 75 -17.04 -3.75 -0.85
C PRO A 75 -16.92 -4.59 0.42
N GLU A 76 -17.26 -5.88 0.33
CA GLU A 76 -17.19 -6.86 1.43
C GLU A 76 -15.78 -7.08 1.99
N TYR A 77 -14.73 -6.79 1.20
CA TYR A 77 -13.35 -6.87 1.63
C TYR A 77 -12.88 -5.63 2.40
N GLU A 78 -13.66 -4.55 2.42
CA GLU A 78 -13.35 -3.32 3.19
C GLU A 78 -11.89 -2.85 2.99
N LEU A 79 -11.42 -2.91 1.74
CA LEU A 79 -10.02 -2.68 1.39
C LEU A 79 -9.57 -1.26 1.76
N LYS A 80 -8.40 -1.15 2.38
CA LYS A 80 -7.77 0.12 2.77
C LYS A 80 -6.26 0.05 2.63
N ALA A 81 -5.63 1.19 2.37
CA ALA A 81 -4.18 1.29 2.38
C ALA A 81 -3.67 1.10 3.82
N GLU A 82 -2.68 0.24 3.99
CA GLU A 82 -2.07 -0.05 5.29
C GLU A 82 -0.67 0.51 5.41
N THR A 83 0.09 0.48 4.31
CA THR A 83 1.45 1.01 4.30
C THR A 83 1.79 1.68 2.98
N PHE A 84 2.59 2.73 3.06
CA PHE A 84 3.28 3.35 1.94
C PHE A 84 4.79 3.16 2.15
N ASN A 85 5.50 2.71 1.13
CA ASN A 85 6.93 2.44 1.18
C ASN A 85 7.60 2.83 -0.13
N VAL A 86 8.90 3.08 -0.07
CA VAL A 86 9.75 3.17 -1.26
C VAL A 86 10.62 1.92 -1.32
N VAL A 87 10.52 1.14 -2.40
CA VAL A 87 11.25 -0.11 -2.60
C VAL A 87 11.93 -0.08 -3.96
N ASN A 88 13.26 -0.19 -3.98
CA ASN A 88 14.07 -0.16 -5.22
C ASN A 88 13.76 1.05 -6.12
N GLY A 89 13.60 2.23 -5.52
CA GLY A 89 13.28 3.46 -6.26
C GLY A 89 11.85 3.51 -6.83
N LYS A 90 10.94 2.66 -6.35
CA LYS A 90 9.51 2.70 -6.70
C LYS A 90 8.68 2.98 -5.47
N GLN A 91 7.63 3.79 -5.62
CA GLN A 91 6.62 3.96 -4.58
C GLN A 91 5.74 2.70 -4.54
N ARG A 92 5.39 2.25 -3.34
CA ARG A 92 4.62 1.03 -3.09
C ARG A 92 3.56 1.29 -2.04
N CYS A 93 2.32 0.96 -2.37
CA CYS A 93 1.21 0.94 -1.44
C CYS A 93 0.76 -0.50 -1.24
N ASP A 94 0.77 -0.96 0.01
CA ASP A 94 0.19 -2.24 0.39
C ASP A 94 -1.18 -1.97 1.02
N TYR A 95 -2.19 -2.69 0.52
CA TYR A 95 -3.57 -2.61 0.94
C TYR A 95 -3.99 -3.93 1.58
N GLY A 96 -4.63 -3.82 2.73
CA GLY A 96 -5.25 -4.92 3.44
C GLY A 96 -6.75 -4.70 3.60
N GLY A 97 -7.44 -5.74 4.03
CA GLY A 97 -8.89 -5.73 4.15
C GLY A 97 -9.38 -6.82 5.09
N LYS A 98 -10.69 -6.92 5.18
CA LYS A 98 -11.36 -7.95 5.95
C LYS A 98 -11.15 -9.32 5.30
N THR A 99 -10.67 -10.27 6.11
CA THR A 99 -10.63 -11.68 5.70
C THR A 99 -12.05 -12.23 5.65
N LEU A 100 -12.41 -12.88 4.55
CA LEU A 100 -13.70 -13.53 4.37
C LEU A 100 -13.51 -15.04 4.28
N ILE A 101 -14.47 -15.79 4.83
CA ILE A 101 -14.55 -17.25 4.67
C ILE A 101 -15.87 -17.54 3.99
N LYS A 102 -15.81 -18.09 2.77
CA LYS A 102 -16.99 -18.43 1.96
C LYS A 102 -16.84 -19.85 1.45
N ASN A 103 -17.84 -20.71 1.72
CA ASN A 103 -17.84 -22.10 1.26
C ASN A 103 -16.57 -22.90 1.62
N GLY A 104 -15.92 -22.59 2.75
CA GLY A 104 -14.68 -23.23 3.17
C GLY A 104 -13.40 -22.65 2.54
N GLU A 105 -13.51 -21.72 1.59
CA GLU A 105 -12.39 -20.96 1.03
C GLU A 105 -12.13 -19.70 1.88
N THR A 106 -10.87 -19.42 2.18
CA THR A 106 -10.45 -18.21 2.91
C THR A 106 -9.85 -17.21 1.94
N ALA A 107 -10.47 -16.04 1.82
CA ALA A 107 -10.01 -14.92 1.03
C ALA A 107 -9.37 -13.87 1.95
N VAL A 108 -8.06 -13.65 1.79
CA VAL A 108 -7.29 -12.65 2.53
C VAL A 108 -6.84 -11.56 1.56
N PRO A 109 -7.47 -10.36 1.59
CA PRO A 109 -7.08 -9.27 0.71
C PRO A 109 -5.61 -8.86 0.89
N ASN A 110 -4.84 -8.82 -0.20
CA ASN A 110 -3.43 -8.43 -0.19
C ASN A 110 -3.01 -7.61 -1.44
N LEU A 111 -3.77 -6.57 -1.76
CA LEU A 111 -3.45 -5.78 -2.95
C LEU A 111 -2.18 -4.95 -2.75
N ARG A 112 -1.25 -5.04 -3.70
CA ARG A 112 -0.07 -4.17 -3.79
C ARG A 112 -0.11 -3.35 -5.06
N LEU A 113 -0.01 -2.03 -4.94
CA LEU A 113 0.19 -1.11 -6.05
C LEU A 113 1.59 -0.53 -6.03
N THR A 114 2.18 -0.34 -7.20
CA THR A 114 3.48 0.32 -7.36
C THR A 114 3.42 1.40 -8.42
N ALA A 115 4.17 2.49 -8.20
CA ALA A 115 4.34 3.58 -9.15
C ALA A 115 5.84 3.91 -9.31
N PRO A 116 6.25 4.45 -10.46
CA PRO A 116 7.57 5.06 -10.59
C PRO A 116 7.71 6.23 -9.60
N GLN A 117 8.96 6.51 -9.21
CA GLN A 117 9.27 7.64 -8.32
C GLN A 117 8.94 8.99 -8.94
#